data_AF-A0A9N6Z026-F1
#
_entry.id   AF-A0A9N6Z026-F1
#
_cell.length_a   1.000
_cell.length_b   1.000
_cell.length_c   1.000
_cell.angle_alpha   90.00
_cell.angle_beta   90.00
_cell.angle_gamma   90.00
#
_symmetry.space_group_name_H-M   'P 1'
#
loop_
_entity.id
_entity.type
_entity.pdbx_description
1 polymer ?
#
loop_
_entity_poly.entity_id
_entity_poly.type
_entity_poly.pdbx_seq_one_letter_code
_entity_poly.pdbx_strand_id
1 'polypeptide(L)'
;MCGIGGVACLAGCASDGPGDGDGESDDSGGDAGGTRPEGTGGPGVSIVSTDGDVGLPVDLGVEVVREAATADHPPRLRTTLTNASDRRVRVGEGRAVHFEYVSDGSGALTFLPVDMEAPAEPDCWRLTDSIAVTEEYRTFELGAGESRSRSIDLYATPADTDACLPVGEYRFETTVSIVSDDAEPQSSAEWGFSVVLE
;
A
#
# COMPACT_ATOMS: atom_id res chain seq x y z
N MET A 1 3.07 56.61 -42.32
CA MET A 1 4.15 57.09 -43.21
C MET A 1 5.42 56.33 -42.83
N CYS A 2 6.16 55.82 -43.84
CA CYS A 2 7.52 55.21 -43.89
C CYS A 2 8.26 54.88 -42.58
N GLY A 3 8.96 53.76 -42.38
CA GLY A 3 9.48 52.73 -43.30
C GLY A 3 10.94 52.37 -42.94
N ILE A 4 11.32 51.09 -43.16
CA ILE A 4 12.69 50.58 -43.45
C ILE A 4 13.68 50.61 -42.25
N GLY A 5 14.49 49.61 -41.89
CA GLY A 5 14.98 48.37 -42.51
C GLY A 5 16.46 48.20 -42.09
N GLY A 6 16.97 46.98 -41.95
CA GLY A 6 18.41 46.76 -41.71
C GLY A 6 18.80 45.33 -41.38
N VAL A 7 19.40 44.66 -42.37
CA VAL A 7 19.87 43.27 -42.42
C VAL A 7 21.32 43.15 -41.90
N ALA A 8 21.66 42.04 -41.23
CA ALA A 8 23.01 41.46 -41.13
C ALA A 8 22.92 40.02 -40.56
N CYS A 9 23.66 38.98 -40.94
CA CYS A 9 24.48 38.60 -42.10
C CYS A 9 24.52 37.05 -42.09
N LEU A 10 24.52 36.42 -43.26
CA LEU A 10 24.75 34.98 -43.43
C LEU A 10 26.25 34.67 -43.30
N ALA A 11 26.60 33.60 -42.58
CA ALA A 11 27.83 32.84 -42.81
C ALA A 11 27.54 31.36 -42.47
N GLY A 12 27.47 30.53 -43.49
CA GLY A 12 27.38 29.08 -43.38
C GLY A 12 28.75 28.44 -43.26
N CYS A 13 28.79 27.22 -42.71
CA CYS A 13 29.79 26.21 -43.01
C CYS A 13 29.05 24.87 -43.06
N ALA A 14 28.83 24.37 -44.27
CA ALA A 14 28.55 22.96 -44.52
C ALA A 14 29.90 22.28 -44.80
N SER A 15 30.14 21.10 -44.21
CA SER A 15 31.17 20.18 -44.67
C SER A 15 30.62 18.77 -44.46
N ASP A 16 30.21 18.19 -45.58
CA ASP A 16 29.79 16.80 -45.75
C ASP A 16 31.02 16.01 -46.22
N GLY A 17 31.27 14.83 -45.65
CA GLY A 17 32.37 13.94 -46.01
C GLY A 17 32.00 12.50 -45.61
N PRO A 18 31.95 11.54 -46.55
CA PRO A 18 31.38 10.22 -46.32
C PRO A 18 32.45 9.21 -45.83
N GLY A 19 32.02 8.32 -44.94
CA GLY A 19 32.80 7.16 -44.49
C GLY A 19 31.87 6.03 -44.06
N ASP A 20 31.67 5.07 -44.96
CA ASP A 20 31.06 3.76 -44.71
C ASP A 20 32.05 2.88 -43.96
N GLY A 21 31.60 2.19 -42.91
CA GLY A 21 32.40 1.24 -42.14
C GLY A 21 31.69 0.75 -40.88
N ASP A 22 31.08 -0.42 -40.98
CA ASP A 22 30.51 -1.21 -39.89
C ASP A 22 31.51 -1.41 -38.73
N GLY A 23 31.05 -1.21 -37.50
CA GLY A 23 31.85 -1.41 -36.28
C GLY A 23 30.97 -1.46 -35.04
N GLU A 24 30.81 -2.69 -34.55
CA GLU A 24 30.53 -3.15 -33.18
C GLU A 24 29.87 -2.24 -32.14
N SER A 25 28.78 -2.79 -31.61
CA SER A 25 28.16 -2.48 -30.33
C SER A 25 29.17 -2.44 -29.19
N ASP A 26 29.23 -1.32 -28.46
CA ASP A 26 29.61 -1.32 -27.03
C ASP A 26 29.28 0.05 -26.42
N ASP A 27 28.03 0.22 -26.01
CA ASP A 27 27.67 1.18 -24.98
C ASP A 27 27.04 0.38 -23.84
N SER A 28 27.91 -0.24 -23.05
CA SER A 28 27.61 -0.71 -21.70
C SER A 28 27.19 0.51 -20.85
N GLY A 29 25.90 0.85 -20.93
CA GLY A 29 25.25 1.78 -20.02
C GLY A 29 25.27 1.17 -18.63
N GLY A 30 26.09 1.73 -17.76
CA GLY A 30 26.25 1.29 -16.39
C GLY A 30 24.92 1.29 -15.64
N ASP A 31 24.56 0.10 -15.16
CA ASP A 31 23.52 -0.12 -14.17
C ASP A 31 23.81 0.75 -12.93
N ALA A 32 23.05 1.83 -12.79
CA ALA A 32 22.98 2.60 -11.56
C ALA A 32 22.24 1.73 -10.55
N GLY A 33 23.02 0.94 -9.79
CA GLY A 33 22.54 0.01 -8.79
C GLY A 33 21.51 0.64 -7.85
N GLY A 34 20.26 0.22 -7.99
CA GLY A 34 19.30 0.22 -6.90
C GLY A 34 19.72 -0.85 -5.90
N THR A 35 19.65 -0.55 -4.61
CA THR A 35 19.96 -1.48 -3.51
C THR A 35 18.97 -2.65 -3.38
N ARG A 36 18.13 -2.89 -4.40
CA ARG A 36 17.09 -3.92 -4.35
C ARG A 36 17.71 -5.27 -4.72
N PRO A 37 17.67 -6.27 -3.82
CA PRO A 37 18.14 -7.61 -4.14
C PRO A 37 17.41 -8.16 -5.36
N GLU A 38 18.16 -8.76 -6.28
CA GLU A 38 17.58 -9.46 -7.42
C GLU A 38 16.76 -10.66 -6.91
N GLY A 39 15.48 -10.76 -7.32
CA GLY A 39 14.59 -11.88 -6.95
C GLY A 39 13.33 -11.53 -6.14
N THR A 40 12.98 -10.25 -5.96
CA THR A 40 11.82 -9.86 -5.13
C THR A 40 10.47 -9.77 -5.86
N GLY A 41 10.31 -10.32 -7.08
CA GLY A 41 9.03 -10.60 -7.75
C GLY A 41 8.02 -9.48 -8.07
N GLY A 42 7.95 -8.40 -7.27
CA GLY A 42 6.97 -7.32 -7.37
C GLY A 42 7.37 -6.09 -6.54
N PRO A 43 6.52 -5.03 -6.52
CA PRO A 43 6.79 -3.78 -5.82
C PRO A 43 6.90 -3.97 -4.30
N GLY A 44 7.72 -3.15 -3.65
CA GLY A 44 7.84 -3.09 -2.20
C GLY A 44 6.78 -2.17 -1.58
N VAL A 45 6.24 -2.56 -0.43
CA VAL A 45 5.28 -1.75 0.32
C VAL A 45 5.96 -0.91 1.41
N SER A 46 5.67 0.38 1.44
CA SER A 46 6.09 1.30 2.50
C SER A 46 4.90 2.09 3.05
N ILE A 47 4.89 2.36 4.37
CA ILE A 47 3.88 3.22 4.98
C ILE A 47 4.34 4.67 4.85
N VAL A 48 3.54 5.52 4.23
CA VAL A 48 3.89 6.93 3.97
C VAL A 48 3.12 7.92 4.84
N SER A 49 1.98 7.51 5.38
CA SER A 49 1.17 8.32 6.28
C SER A 49 0.35 7.44 7.21
N THR A 50 0.15 7.89 8.44
CA THR A 50 -0.76 7.27 9.42
C THR A 50 -1.54 8.39 10.09
N ASP A 51 -2.83 8.16 10.33
CA ASP A 51 -3.61 9.10 11.11
C ASP A 51 -3.09 9.15 12.56
N GLY A 52 -3.21 10.33 13.16
CA GLY A 52 -2.83 10.56 14.55
C GLY A 52 -3.88 10.05 15.54
N ASP A 53 -3.85 10.62 16.74
CA ASP A 53 -4.88 10.38 17.76
C ASP A 53 -6.28 10.76 17.25
N VAL A 54 -7.24 9.86 17.47
CA VAL A 54 -8.64 10.00 17.03
C VAL A 54 -9.60 10.29 18.19
N GLY A 55 -9.09 10.67 19.36
CA GLY A 55 -9.88 10.98 20.55
C GLY A 55 -10.59 9.77 21.18
N LEU A 56 -10.14 8.55 20.87
CA LEU A 56 -10.64 7.31 21.46
C LEU A 56 -9.68 6.80 22.55
N PRO A 57 -10.14 5.98 23.51
CA PRO A 57 -9.29 5.42 24.56
C PRO A 57 -8.38 4.26 24.07
N VAL A 58 -7.98 4.31 22.80
CA VAL A 58 -7.13 3.31 22.15
C VAL A 58 -6.12 3.97 21.23
N ASP A 59 -4.89 3.49 21.26
CA ASP A 59 -3.83 3.84 20.31
C ASP A 59 -3.76 2.80 19.20
N LEU A 60 -3.72 3.26 17.95
CA LEU A 60 -3.56 2.43 16.77
C LEU A 60 -2.15 2.58 16.21
N GLY A 61 -1.58 1.47 15.74
CA GLY A 61 -0.29 1.44 15.08
C GLY A 61 -0.28 0.45 13.93
N VAL A 62 0.54 0.74 12.93
CA VAL A 62 0.78 -0.14 11.78
C VAL A 62 2.27 -0.14 11.44
N GLU A 63 2.78 -1.30 11.06
CA GLU A 63 4.16 -1.46 10.63
C GLU A 63 4.28 -2.50 9.51
N VAL A 64 5.31 -2.36 8.67
CA VAL A 64 5.63 -3.33 7.63
C VAL A 64 6.43 -4.48 8.27
N VAL A 65 5.92 -5.71 8.13
CA VAL A 65 6.60 -6.93 8.57
C VAL A 65 7.38 -7.56 7.41
N ARG A 66 6.82 -7.44 6.21
CA ARG A 66 7.43 -7.92 4.98
C ARG A 66 7.13 -6.94 3.86
N GLU A 67 8.19 -6.33 3.36
CA GLU A 67 8.11 -5.25 2.37
C GLU A 67 7.70 -5.75 0.99
N ALA A 68 8.37 -6.78 0.48
CA ALA A 68 8.16 -7.24 -0.89
C ALA A 68 7.34 -8.52 -0.95
N ALA A 69 6.57 -8.63 -2.04
CA ALA A 69 6.06 -9.89 -2.54
C ALA A 69 7.21 -10.84 -2.90
N THR A 70 6.97 -12.14 -2.84
CA THR A 70 7.84 -13.16 -3.45
C THR A 70 6.99 -14.25 -4.08
N ALA A 71 7.58 -15.31 -4.63
CA ALA A 71 6.83 -16.47 -5.10
C ALA A 71 5.97 -17.12 -4.01
N ASP A 72 6.43 -17.06 -2.77
CA ASP A 72 5.86 -17.84 -1.67
C ASP A 72 4.88 -17.05 -0.80
N HIS A 73 4.94 -15.72 -0.84
CA HIS A 73 4.12 -14.88 0.03
C HIS A 73 3.92 -13.44 -0.49
N PRO A 74 2.77 -12.83 -0.15
CA PRO A 74 2.51 -11.42 -0.41
C PRO A 74 3.26 -10.49 0.58
N PRO A 75 3.26 -9.17 0.35
CA PRO A 75 3.64 -8.18 1.35
C PRO A 75 2.77 -8.32 2.60
N ARG A 76 3.36 -8.05 3.77
CA ARG A 76 2.71 -8.24 5.08
C ARG A 76 2.89 -7.04 5.97
N LEU A 77 1.79 -6.58 6.56
CA LEU A 77 1.78 -5.57 7.60
C LEU A 77 1.32 -6.18 8.93
N ARG A 78 1.61 -5.47 10.02
CA ARG A 78 1.08 -5.77 11.35
C ARG A 78 0.39 -4.54 11.91
N THR A 79 -0.85 -4.71 12.31
CA THR A 79 -1.62 -3.71 13.04
C THR A 79 -1.53 -4.02 14.53
N THR A 80 -1.52 -2.96 15.35
CA THR A 80 -1.54 -3.07 16.80
C THR A 80 -2.57 -2.08 17.34
N LEU A 81 -3.44 -2.57 18.21
CA LEU A 81 -4.40 -1.78 18.95
C LEU A 81 -4.06 -1.88 20.43
N THR A 82 -3.82 -0.76 21.09
CA THR A 82 -3.48 -0.70 22.52
C THR A 82 -4.54 0.09 23.26
N ASN A 83 -5.01 -0.42 24.40
CA ASN A 83 -5.86 0.36 25.27
C ASN A 83 -5.03 1.43 26.00
N ALA A 84 -5.25 2.68 25.65
CA ALA A 84 -4.53 3.84 26.18
C ALA A 84 -5.10 4.34 27.52
N SER A 85 -6.14 3.69 28.05
CA SER A 85 -6.82 4.07 29.28
C SER A 85 -6.48 3.16 30.46
N ASP A 86 -6.80 3.63 31.66
CA ASP A 86 -6.66 2.87 32.91
C ASP A 86 -7.83 1.91 33.19
N ARG A 87 -8.75 1.74 32.24
CA ARG A 87 -9.95 0.90 32.39
C ARG A 87 -10.02 -0.12 31.27
N ARG A 88 -10.75 -1.20 31.48
CA ARG A 88 -11.07 -2.13 30.39
C ARG A 88 -11.90 -1.39 29.33
N VAL A 89 -11.57 -1.63 28.07
CA VAL A 89 -12.36 -1.18 26.91
C VAL A 89 -12.85 -2.39 26.13
N ARG A 90 -14.03 -2.28 25.54
CA ARG A 90 -14.53 -3.26 24.57
C ARG A 90 -14.58 -2.63 23.19
N VAL A 91 -13.92 -3.29 22.25
CA VAL A 91 -13.76 -2.84 20.87
C VAL A 91 -14.76 -3.57 19.99
N GLY A 92 -15.50 -2.79 19.21
CA GLY A 92 -16.43 -3.24 18.17
C GLY A 92 -15.72 -3.46 16.83
N GLU A 93 -16.35 -4.26 15.97
CA GLU A 93 -15.82 -4.64 14.65
C GLU A 93 -14.38 -5.18 14.70
N GLY A 94 -14.17 -6.18 15.54
CA GLY A 94 -12.84 -6.65 15.92
C GLY A 94 -11.96 -7.18 14.79
N ARG A 95 -12.50 -7.40 13.59
CA ARG A 95 -11.72 -7.72 12.37
C ARG A 95 -11.30 -6.44 11.65
N ALA A 96 -12.25 -5.57 11.37
CA ALA A 96 -12.03 -4.33 10.61
C ALA A 96 -11.08 -3.37 11.34
N VAL A 97 -11.12 -3.30 12.68
CA VAL A 97 -10.16 -2.50 13.47
C VAL A 97 -8.69 -2.93 13.26
N HIS A 98 -8.48 -4.17 12.82
CA HIS A 98 -7.18 -4.74 12.47
C HIS A 98 -6.92 -4.78 10.96
N PHE A 99 -7.77 -4.11 10.17
CA PHE A 99 -7.73 -4.06 8.70
C PHE A 99 -7.93 -5.41 8.01
N GLU A 100 -8.45 -6.42 8.71
CA GLU A 100 -8.85 -7.67 8.07
C GLU A 100 -10.05 -7.41 7.14
N TYR A 101 -9.91 -7.79 5.87
CA TYR A 101 -10.91 -7.61 4.80
C TYR A 101 -11.18 -6.15 4.41
N VAL A 102 -10.25 -5.24 4.71
CA VAL A 102 -10.38 -3.82 4.35
C VAL A 102 -9.70 -3.57 3.00
N SER A 103 -10.44 -2.95 2.08
CA SER A 103 -9.90 -2.47 0.81
C SER A 103 -9.49 -1.01 0.90
N ASP A 104 -8.58 -0.60 0.02
CA ASP A 104 -8.24 0.82 -0.12
C ASP A 104 -9.42 1.61 -0.73
N GLY A 105 -9.37 2.94 -0.65
CA GLY A 105 -10.44 3.81 -1.13
C GLY A 105 -10.77 3.68 -2.63
N SER A 106 -9.83 3.20 -3.46
CA SER A 106 -10.08 2.89 -4.86
C SER A 106 -10.62 1.48 -5.10
N GLY A 107 -10.40 0.56 -4.14
CA GLY A 107 -10.76 -0.85 -4.27
C GLY A 107 -9.73 -1.70 -5.03
N ALA A 108 -8.60 -1.14 -5.44
CA ALA A 108 -7.54 -1.83 -6.17
C ALA A 108 -6.74 -2.82 -5.31
N LEU A 109 -6.66 -2.56 -4.01
CA LEU A 109 -5.93 -3.38 -3.03
C LEU A 109 -6.84 -3.77 -1.87
N THR A 110 -6.56 -4.92 -1.28
CA THR A 110 -7.28 -5.40 -0.09
C THR A 110 -6.35 -6.12 0.87
N PHE A 111 -6.61 -5.97 2.16
CA PHE A 111 -5.92 -6.68 3.22
C PHE A 111 -6.72 -7.91 3.65
N LEU A 112 -6.04 -9.06 3.76
CA LEU A 112 -6.63 -10.31 4.19
C LEU A 112 -5.91 -10.88 5.42
N PRO A 113 -6.59 -11.62 6.30
CA PRO A 113 -5.94 -12.33 7.40
C PRO A 113 -4.89 -13.33 6.88
N VAL A 114 -3.76 -13.42 7.58
CA VAL A 114 -2.62 -14.28 7.19
C VAL A 114 -2.90 -15.78 7.24
N ASP A 115 -3.93 -16.19 7.98
CA ASP A 115 -4.38 -17.57 8.14
C ASP A 115 -5.42 -18.00 7.10
N MET A 116 -5.78 -17.11 6.18
CA MET A 116 -6.70 -17.40 5.10
C MET A 116 -5.96 -17.94 3.86
N GLU A 117 -6.52 -18.97 3.24
CA GLU A 117 -6.12 -19.43 1.91
C GLU A 117 -6.83 -18.56 0.86
N ALA A 118 -6.15 -17.50 0.41
CA ALA A 118 -6.67 -16.61 -0.62
C ALA A 118 -6.45 -17.22 -2.02
N PRO A 119 -7.45 -17.17 -2.92
CA PRO A 119 -7.30 -17.59 -4.31
C PRO A 119 -6.51 -16.51 -5.07
N ALA A 120 -5.18 -16.54 -4.93
CA ALA A 120 -4.29 -15.57 -5.55
C ALA A 120 -3.29 -16.26 -6.48
N GLU A 121 -2.93 -15.57 -7.55
CA GLU A 121 -1.86 -16.00 -8.46
C GLU A 121 -0.51 -15.92 -7.73
N PRO A 122 0.25 -17.02 -7.57
CA PRO A 122 1.59 -16.97 -6.97
C PRO A 122 2.51 -16.03 -7.76
N ASP A 123 3.51 -15.43 -7.09
CA ASP A 123 4.36 -14.35 -7.61
C ASP A 123 3.63 -13.04 -7.96
N CYS A 124 2.32 -13.09 -8.17
CA CYS A 124 1.50 -11.97 -8.62
C CYS A 124 0.68 -11.37 -7.48
N TRP A 125 0.19 -12.20 -6.54
CA TRP A 125 -0.65 -11.83 -5.39
C TRP A 125 -1.91 -11.04 -5.74
N ARG A 126 -2.35 -11.20 -6.99
CA ARG A 126 -3.65 -10.75 -7.45
C ARG A 126 -4.68 -11.84 -7.18
N LEU A 127 -5.81 -11.44 -6.62
CA LEU A 127 -6.93 -12.33 -6.39
C LEU A 127 -7.56 -12.75 -7.73
N THR A 128 -7.79 -14.05 -7.90
CA THR A 128 -8.49 -14.62 -9.07
C THR A 128 -10.00 -14.57 -8.91
N ASP A 129 -10.48 -14.52 -7.67
CA ASP A 129 -11.89 -14.55 -7.30
C ASP A 129 -12.18 -13.53 -6.21
N SER A 130 -13.46 -13.17 -6.05
CA SER A 130 -13.88 -12.33 -4.95
C SER A 130 -13.79 -13.09 -3.61
N ILE A 131 -13.38 -12.38 -2.57
CA ILE A 131 -13.38 -12.91 -1.21
C ILE A 131 -14.78 -12.77 -0.63
N ALA A 132 -15.44 -13.90 -0.37
CA ALA A 132 -16.70 -13.92 0.36
C ALA A 132 -16.41 -13.72 1.86
N VAL A 133 -16.98 -12.66 2.43
CA VAL A 133 -16.83 -12.33 3.85
C VAL A 133 -18.16 -12.55 4.54
N THR A 134 -18.16 -13.30 5.65
CA THR A 134 -19.35 -13.40 6.49
C THR A 134 -19.55 -12.08 7.25
N GLU A 135 -20.75 -11.51 7.17
CA GLU A 135 -21.14 -10.34 7.96
C GLU A 135 -21.37 -10.75 9.42
N GLU A 136 -20.27 -10.92 10.15
CA GLU A 136 -20.27 -11.22 11.57
C GLU A 136 -19.68 -10.04 12.34
N TYR A 137 -20.49 -9.46 13.22
CA TYR A 137 -20.05 -8.45 14.16
C TYR A 137 -19.31 -9.12 15.32
N ARG A 138 -18.00 -8.88 15.42
CA ARG A 138 -17.15 -9.43 16.48
C ARG A 138 -16.71 -8.33 17.42
N THR A 139 -16.70 -8.61 18.71
CA THR A 139 -16.15 -7.71 19.74
C THR A 139 -15.03 -8.41 20.51
N PHE A 140 -14.15 -7.63 21.13
CA PHE A 140 -13.20 -8.14 22.10
C PHE A 140 -12.86 -7.11 23.16
N GLU A 141 -12.30 -7.57 24.27
CA GLU A 141 -11.89 -6.72 25.38
C GLU A 141 -10.39 -6.54 25.40
N LEU A 142 -9.95 -5.36 25.86
CA LEU A 142 -8.57 -5.07 26.21
C LEU A 142 -8.55 -4.55 27.64
N GLY A 143 -7.73 -5.17 28.52
CA GLY A 143 -7.40 -4.60 29.82
C GLY A 143 -6.68 -3.25 29.70
N ALA A 144 -6.50 -2.56 30.83
CA ALA A 144 -5.76 -1.30 30.86
C ALA A 144 -4.31 -1.52 30.37
N GLY A 145 -3.87 -0.74 29.38
CA GLY A 145 -2.56 -0.89 28.74
C GLY A 145 -2.37 -2.17 27.93
N GLU A 146 -3.40 -3.01 27.76
CA GLU A 146 -3.31 -4.23 26.97
C GLU A 146 -3.27 -3.90 25.48
N SER A 147 -2.38 -4.59 24.76
CA SER A 147 -2.27 -4.51 23.31
C SER A 147 -2.70 -5.82 22.67
N ARG A 148 -3.35 -5.71 21.51
CA ARG A 148 -3.58 -6.83 20.60
C ARG A 148 -3.03 -6.47 19.23
N SER A 149 -2.32 -7.41 18.62
CA SER A 149 -1.78 -7.25 17.27
C SER A 149 -2.32 -8.32 16.33
N ARG A 150 -2.46 -7.95 15.05
CA ARG A 150 -2.84 -8.85 13.94
C ARG A 150 -1.95 -8.57 12.76
N SER A 151 -1.60 -9.63 12.04
CA SER A 151 -0.93 -9.49 10.74
C SER A 151 -1.96 -9.60 9.63
N ILE A 152 -1.72 -8.84 8.57
CA ILE A 152 -2.54 -8.77 7.38
C ILE A 152 -1.64 -8.83 6.14
N ASP A 153 -2.09 -9.57 5.15
CA ASP A 153 -1.42 -9.73 3.87
C ASP A 153 -2.10 -8.87 2.81
N LEU A 154 -1.31 -8.21 1.97
CA LEU A 154 -1.78 -7.29 0.94
C LEU A 154 -1.95 -8.02 -0.40
N TYR A 155 -3.12 -7.86 -1.01
CA TYR A 155 -3.45 -8.44 -2.31
C TYR A 155 -4.00 -7.39 -3.26
N ALA A 156 -3.74 -7.55 -4.56
CA ALA A 156 -4.46 -6.80 -5.58
C ALA A 156 -5.82 -7.44 -5.86
N THR A 157 -6.80 -6.59 -6.15
CA THR A 157 -8.12 -7.01 -6.57
C THR A 157 -8.22 -6.99 -8.11
N PRO A 158 -9.15 -7.76 -8.70
CA PRO A 158 -9.37 -7.73 -10.15
C PRO A 158 -10.19 -6.51 -10.62
N ALA A 159 -10.50 -5.55 -9.74
CA ALA A 159 -11.52 -4.53 -10.00
C ALA A 159 -11.09 -3.48 -11.05
N ASP A 160 -9.81 -3.09 -11.07
CA ASP A 160 -9.38 -1.88 -11.80
C ASP A 160 -8.07 -2.04 -12.59
N THR A 161 -7.41 -3.20 -12.53
CA THR A 161 -6.16 -3.45 -13.25
C THR A 161 -5.86 -4.95 -13.41
N ASP A 162 -5.18 -5.30 -14.49
CA ASP A 162 -4.58 -6.63 -14.70
C ASP A 162 -3.17 -6.74 -14.07
N ALA A 163 -2.73 -5.71 -13.34
CA ALA A 163 -1.43 -5.72 -12.67
C ALA A 163 -1.46 -6.62 -11.42
N CYS A 164 -0.34 -7.29 -11.18
CA CYS A 164 -0.13 -8.17 -10.04
C CYS A 164 -0.26 -7.46 -8.70
N LEU A 165 0.52 -6.40 -8.54
CA LEU A 165 0.39 -5.42 -7.46
C LEU A 165 0.58 -4.06 -8.12
N PRO A 166 -0.47 -3.24 -8.28
CA PRO A 166 -0.34 -1.97 -8.96
C PRO A 166 0.51 -0.99 -8.13
N VAL A 167 1.45 -0.32 -8.80
CA VAL A 167 2.29 0.72 -8.18
C VAL A 167 1.49 2.00 -7.97
N GLY A 168 1.75 2.68 -6.86
CA GLY A 168 1.01 3.89 -6.49
C GLY A 168 0.85 4.06 -4.99
N GLU A 169 0.17 5.14 -4.59
CA GLU A 169 -0.22 5.39 -3.21
C GLU A 169 -1.68 4.97 -2.99
N TYR A 170 -1.93 4.24 -1.90
CA TYR A 170 -3.23 3.68 -1.55
C TYR A 170 -3.56 3.97 -0.10
N ARG A 171 -4.78 4.48 0.13
CA ARG A 171 -5.28 4.87 1.44
C ARG A 171 -6.27 3.82 1.95
N PHE A 172 -6.02 3.28 3.13
CA PHE A 172 -6.90 2.35 3.82
C PHE A 172 -7.50 3.01 5.05
N GLU A 173 -8.79 2.78 5.28
CA GLU A 173 -9.54 3.40 6.38
C GLU A 173 -10.46 2.37 7.03
N THR A 174 -10.63 2.48 8.34
CA THR A 174 -11.52 1.63 9.12
C THR A 174 -12.24 2.45 10.19
N THR A 175 -13.39 1.95 10.64
CA THR A 175 -14.09 2.52 11.79
C THR A 175 -13.66 1.83 13.06
N VAL A 176 -13.08 2.59 13.98
CA VAL A 176 -12.76 2.13 15.32
C VAL A 176 -13.95 2.43 16.22
N SER A 177 -14.56 1.39 16.80
CA SER A 177 -15.72 1.52 17.67
C SER A 177 -15.43 1.04 19.09
N ILE A 178 -15.82 1.82 20.09
CA ILE A 178 -15.91 1.40 21.49
C ILE A 178 -17.36 1.13 21.80
N VAL A 179 -17.63 -0.04 22.38
CA VAL A 179 -18.99 -0.52 22.64
C VAL A 179 -19.20 -0.85 24.12
N SER A 180 -20.46 -0.85 24.54
CA SER A 180 -20.87 -1.28 25.87
C SER A 180 -20.74 -2.80 26.04
N ASP A 181 -20.99 -3.29 27.26
CA ASP A 181 -21.09 -4.72 27.55
C ASP A 181 -22.19 -5.44 26.74
N ASP A 182 -23.21 -4.71 26.32
CA ASP A 182 -24.31 -5.20 25.47
C ASP A 182 -24.02 -4.99 23.96
N ALA A 183 -22.77 -4.65 23.62
CA ALA A 183 -22.31 -4.35 22.26
C ALA A 183 -23.00 -3.14 21.59
N GLU A 184 -23.54 -2.22 22.39
CA GLU A 184 -24.10 -0.97 21.86
C GLU A 184 -22.99 0.06 21.63
N PRO A 185 -22.98 0.79 20.50
CA PRO A 185 -21.98 1.83 20.23
C PRO A 185 -21.97 2.92 21.31
N GLN A 186 -20.80 3.22 21.86
CA GLN A 186 -20.60 4.32 22.80
C GLN A 186 -19.87 5.49 22.16
N SER A 187 -18.82 5.19 21.39
CA SER A 187 -18.05 6.15 20.62
C SER A 187 -17.40 5.48 19.43
N SER A 188 -17.19 6.23 18.35
CA SER A 188 -16.51 5.73 17.16
C SER A 188 -15.74 6.85 16.48
N ALA A 189 -14.67 6.48 15.77
CA ALA A 189 -13.91 7.38 14.92
C ALA A 189 -13.32 6.61 13.73
N GLU A 190 -13.04 7.32 12.64
CA GLU A 190 -12.30 6.78 11.51
C GLU A 190 -10.80 6.86 11.79
N TRP A 191 -10.07 5.82 11.41
CA TRP A 191 -8.61 5.78 11.44
C TRP A 191 -8.09 5.08 10.20
N GLY A 192 -7.00 5.60 9.64
CA GLY A 192 -6.40 5.04 8.44
C GLY A 192 -4.91 5.28 8.30
N PHE A 193 -4.35 4.68 7.25
CA PHE A 193 -2.98 4.88 6.84
C PHE A 193 -2.85 4.75 5.32
N SER A 194 -1.82 5.40 4.77
CA SER A 194 -1.47 5.29 3.36
C SER A 194 -0.22 4.44 3.19
N VAL A 195 -0.23 3.58 2.18
CA VAL A 195 0.93 2.85 1.71
C VAL A 195 1.32 3.28 0.30
N VAL A 196 2.59 3.17 -0.03
CA VAL A 196 3.09 3.27 -1.40
C VAL A 196 3.65 1.92 -1.84
N LEU A 197 3.38 1.56 -3.11
CA LEU A 197 3.97 0.40 -3.78
C LEU A 197 4.89 0.89 -4.90
N GLU A 198 6.18 0.53 -4.81
CA GLU A 198 7.25 0.95 -5.75
C GLU A 198 8.26 -0.16 -6.09
#